data_AF-A0AB72VEB7-F1
#
_entry.id   AF-A0AB72VEB7-F1
#
_cell.length_a   1.000
_cell.length_b   1.000
_cell.length_c   1.000
_cell.angle_alpha   90.00
_cell.angle_beta   90.00
_cell.angle_gamma   90.00
#
_symmetry.space_group_name_H-M   'P 1'
#
loop_
_entity.id
_entity.type
_entity.pdbx_description
1 polymer ?
#
loop_
_entity_poly.entity_id
_entity_poly.type
_entity_poly.pdbx_seq_one_letter_code
_entity_poly.pdbx_strand_id
1 'polypeptide(L)'
;MSKTIIVRTEIEIPGHPTAIHIAEMQELPASESQDGVQMCKMQRIIELAGTAEGDVVTGAGVIGGSNFQLNNEPNEVVPHPDTYADFPDIKAVVISTETFEGLWLEAGAKFPGLN
;
A
#
# COMPACT_ATOMS: atom_id res chain seq x y z
N MET A 1 -0.80 -18.36 -12.51
CA MET A 1 -0.49 -17.95 -11.12
C MET A 1 -0.34 -16.45 -11.14
N SER A 2 -1.14 -15.73 -10.37
CA SER A 2 -1.00 -14.28 -10.20
C SER A 2 0.19 -14.01 -9.29
N LYS A 3 1.00 -12.98 -9.58
CA LYS A 3 2.20 -12.62 -8.81
C LYS A 3 1.88 -11.61 -7.72
N THR A 4 2.29 -11.89 -6.48
CA THR A 4 2.15 -10.94 -5.37
C THR A 4 3.27 -9.91 -5.45
N ILE A 5 2.92 -8.64 -5.29
CA ILE A 5 3.86 -7.53 -5.19
C ILE A 5 3.53 -6.74 -3.93
N ILE A 6 4.56 -6.33 -3.21
CA ILE A 6 4.43 -5.43 -2.08
C ILE A 6 5.21 -4.17 -2.40
N VAL A 7 4.54 -3.02 -2.30
CA VAL A 7 5.12 -1.72 -2.66
C VAL A 7 4.97 -0.75 -1.53
N ARG A 8 6.07 -0.07 -1.21
CA ARG A 8 6.07 1.18 -0.45
C ARG A 8 5.91 2.33 -1.42
N THR A 9 4.88 3.13 -1.23
CA THR A 9 4.58 4.33 -2.00
C THR A 9 4.68 5.54 -1.08
N GLU A 10 5.49 6.52 -1.45
CA GLU A 10 5.58 7.82 -0.80
C GLU A 10 5.02 8.88 -1.75
N ILE A 11 4.10 9.69 -1.25
CA ILE A 11 3.41 10.73 -2.01
C ILE A 11 3.75 12.08 -1.38
N GLU A 12 4.48 12.91 -2.12
CA GLU A 12 4.84 14.26 -1.69
C GLU A 12 3.66 15.21 -1.91
N ILE A 13 3.10 15.75 -0.83
CA ILE A 13 1.94 16.65 -0.89
C ILE A 13 2.40 18.05 -0.48
N PRO A 14 2.39 19.06 -1.38
CA PRO A 14 2.82 20.41 -1.06
C PRO A 14 2.04 21.00 0.14
N GLY A 15 2.76 21.39 1.19
CA GLY A 15 2.18 21.97 2.40
C GLY A 15 1.61 20.96 3.41
N HIS A 16 1.77 19.66 3.16
CA HIS A 16 1.33 18.58 4.06
C HIS A 16 2.48 17.58 4.33
N PRO A 17 2.39 16.79 5.41
CA PRO A 17 3.30 15.67 5.60
C PRO A 17 3.20 14.68 4.42
N THR A 18 4.33 14.08 4.04
CA THR A 18 4.37 13.00 3.05
C THR A 18 3.46 11.86 3.48
N ALA A 19 2.59 11.41 2.59
CA ALA A 19 1.79 10.22 2.81
C ALA A 19 2.60 8.99 2.43
N ILE A 20 2.68 8.00 3.32
CA ILE A 20 3.45 6.77 3.09
C ILE A 20 2.50 5.59 3.20
N HIS A 21 2.38 4.82 2.13
CA HIS A 21 1.53 3.62 2.06
C HIS A 21 2.39 2.40 1.77
N ILE A 22 2.11 1.29 2.44
CA ILE A 22 2.64 -0.01 2.06
C ILE A 22 1.49 -0.92 1.68
N ALA A 23 1.42 -1.29 0.40
CA ALA A 23 0.34 -2.10 -0.15
C ALA A 23 0.85 -3.48 -0.56
N GLU A 24 0.20 -4.52 -0.07
CA GLU A 24 0.28 -5.86 -0.65
C GLU A 24 -0.79 -6.00 -1.72
N MET A 25 -0.39 -6.41 -2.91
CA MET A 25 -1.25 -6.50 -4.07
C MET A 25 -0.99 -7.77 -4.87
N GLN A 26 -2.01 -8.20 -5.59
CA GLN A 26 -1.96 -9.31 -6.51
C GLN A 26 -2.04 -8.77 -7.94
N GLU A 27 -1.03 -9.03 -8.78
CA GLU A 27 -1.13 -8.71 -10.21
C GLU A 27 -2.35 -9.38 -10.82
N LEU A 28 -3.17 -8.60 -11.53
CA LEU A 28 -4.28 -9.13 -12.30
C LEU A 28 -3.76 -9.71 -13.63
N PRO A 29 -4.47 -10.68 -14.23
CA PRO A 29 -4.18 -11.13 -15.58
C PRO A 29 -4.15 -9.98 -16.59
N ALA A 30 -3.31 -10.07 -17.62
CA ALA A 30 -3.23 -9.05 -18.67
C ALA A 30 -4.57 -8.78 -19.38
N SER A 31 -5.50 -9.75 -19.39
CA SER A 31 -6.87 -9.60 -19.90
C SER A 31 -7.74 -8.63 -19.10
N GLU A 32 -7.34 -8.30 -17.88
CA GLU A 32 -8.01 -7.33 -16.98
C GLU A 32 -7.29 -5.98 -16.96
N SER A 33 -6.36 -5.75 -17.89
CA SER A 33 -5.74 -4.43 -18.09
C SER A 33 -6.80 -3.40 -18.45
N GLN A 34 -6.67 -2.19 -17.91
CA GLN A 34 -7.59 -1.07 -18.18
C GLN A 34 -6.86 -0.03 -19.02
N ASP A 35 -7.42 0.34 -20.17
CA ASP A 35 -6.82 1.30 -21.10
C ASP A 35 -5.35 1.00 -21.47
N GLY A 36 -5.01 -0.29 -21.57
CA GLY A 36 -3.66 -0.76 -21.87
C GLY A 36 -2.69 -0.76 -20.68
N VAL A 37 -3.17 -0.43 -19.48
CA VAL A 37 -2.41 -0.42 -18.24
C VAL A 37 -2.65 -1.72 -17.47
N GLN A 38 -1.56 -2.40 -17.10
CA GLN A 38 -1.59 -3.56 -16.22
C GLN A 38 -2.14 -3.15 -14.85
N MET A 39 -3.03 -3.95 -14.29
CA MET A 39 -3.70 -3.66 -13.01
C MET A 39 -3.29 -4.64 -11.92
N CYS A 40 -3.48 -4.23 -10.67
CA CYS A 40 -3.28 -5.02 -9.46
C CYS A 40 -4.53 -4.96 -8.57
N LYS A 41 -4.86 -6.07 -7.91
CA LYS A 41 -5.87 -6.11 -6.86
C LYS A 41 -5.22 -5.99 -5.49
N MET A 42 -5.55 -4.95 -4.75
CA MET A 42 -5.04 -4.73 -3.40
C MET A 42 -5.61 -5.79 -2.44
N GLN A 43 -4.76 -6.30 -1.55
CA GLN A 43 -5.12 -7.31 -0.54
C GLN A 43 -5.08 -6.71 0.87
N ARG A 44 -3.97 -6.04 1.18
CA ARG A 44 -3.71 -5.40 2.47
C ARG A 44 -3.02 -4.06 2.27
N ILE A 45 -3.26 -3.12 3.17
CA ILE A 45 -2.60 -1.81 3.17
C ILE A 45 -2.21 -1.39 4.60
N ILE A 46 -1.07 -0.72 4.72
CA ILE A 46 -0.59 -0.06 5.92
C ILE A 46 -0.32 1.41 5.57
N GLU A 47 -0.83 2.34 6.38
CA GLU A 47 -0.43 3.74 6.35
C GLU A 47 0.64 4.00 7.40
N LEU A 48 1.69 4.71 7.00
CA LEU A 48 2.78 5.12 7.87
C LEU A 48 2.86 6.65 7.92
N ALA A 49 3.28 7.18 9.06
CA ALA A 49 3.76 8.54 9.16
C ALA A 49 5.27 8.52 9.41
N GLY A 50 6.02 9.27 8.60
CA GLY A 50 7.44 9.51 8.85
C GLY A 50 7.60 10.42 10.08
N THR A 51 8.31 9.95 11.10
CA THR A 51 8.64 10.73 12.30
C THR A 51 10.14 10.91 12.44
N ALA A 52 10.58 11.76 13.37
CA ALA A 52 12.01 11.93 13.67
C ALA A 52 12.70 10.63 14.16
N GLU A 53 11.91 9.66 14.63
CA GLU A 53 12.38 8.38 15.19
C GLU A 53 12.21 7.20 14.20
N GLY A 54 11.67 7.45 13.01
CA GLY A 54 11.38 6.43 12.00
C GLY A 54 9.92 6.43 11.55
N ASP A 55 9.55 5.45 10.73
CA ASP A 55 8.17 5.26 10.29
C ASP A 55 7.33 4.66 11.41
N VAL A 56 6.12 5.17 11.60
CA VAL A 56 5.16 4.68 12.59
C VAL A 56 3.88 4.28 11.88
N VAL A 57 3.34 3.09 12.21
CA VAL A 57 2.04 2.65 11.69
C VAL A 57 0.93 3.57 12.18
N THR A 58 0.21 4.24 11.28
CA THR A 58 -0.93 5.12 11.59
C THR A 58 -2.27 4.49 11.25
N GLY A 59 -2.32 3.60 10.27
CA GLY A 59 -3.53 2.89 9.87
C GLY A 59 -3.19 1.57 9.17
N ALA A 60 -4.14 0.65 9.14
CA ALA A 60 -4.00 -0.60 8.40
C ALA A 60 -5.37 -1.18 8.03
N GLY A 61 -5.42 -1.99 6.97
CA GLY A 61 -6.66 -2.65 6.59
C GLY A 61 -6.49 -3.82 5.63
N VAL A 62 -7.45 -4.75 5.70
CA VAL A 62 -7.66 -5.81 4.73
C VAL A 62 -8.76 -5.35 3.77
N ILE A 63 -8.50 -5.44 2.46
CA ILE A 63 -9.45 -4.99 1.45
C ILE A 63 -10.68 -5.89 1.44
N GLY A 64 -11.88 -5.27 1.51
CA GLY A 64 -13.15 -5.99 1.69
C GLY A 64 -13.36 -6.57 3.09
N GLY A 65 -12.50 -6.23 4.06
CA GLY A 65 -12.55 -6.71 5.43
C GLY A 65 -12.46 -5.58 6.45
N SER A 66 -11.71 -5.81 7.53
CA SER A 66 -11.51 -4.82 8.59
C SER A 66 -10.53 -3.72 8.14
N ASN A 67 -10.88 -2.46 8.40
CA ASN A 67 -9.99 -1.32 8.28
C ASN A 67 -9.92 -0.55 9.60
N PHE A 68 -8.74 0.02 9.88
CA PHE A 68 -8.47 0.76 11.11
C PHE A 68 -7.66 2.01 10.79
N GLN A 69 -8.26 3.17 11.05
CA GLN A 69 -7.57 4.47 11.00
C GLN A 69 -6.88 4.78 9.66
N LEU A 70 -7.32 4.18 8.57
CA LEU A 70 -6.93 4.63 7.23
C LEU A 70 -7.54 6.01 7.00
N ASN A 71 -6.76 6.94 6.44
CA ASN A 71 -7.25 8.28 6.12
C ASN A 71 -8.36 8.25 5.08
N ASN A 72 -8.23 7.34 4.10
CA ASN A 72 -9.17 7.15 3.00
C ASN A 72 -9.48 5.66 2.81
N GLU A 73 -10.65 5.36 2.26
CA GLU A 73 -10.96 3.99 1.83
C GLU A 73 -10.05 3.61 0.63
N PRO A 74 -9.27 2.52 0.72
CA PRO A 74 -8.37 2.11 -0.34
C PRO A 74 -9.12 1.57 -1.55
N ASN A 75 -8.66 1.92 -2.75
CA ASN A 75 -9.18 1.35 -3.98
C ASN A 75 -8.83 -0.15 -4.07
N GLU A 76 -9.82 -0.99 -4.37
CA GLU A 76 -9.60 -2.44 -4.48
C GLU A 76 -8.71 -2.82 -5.67
N VAL A 77 -8.80 -2.05 -6.76
CA VAL A 77 -8.03 -2.27 -7.99
C VAL A 77 -7.28 -0.98 -8.31
N VAL A 78 -5.97 -1.10 -8.54
CA VAL A 78 -5.06 0.01 -8.78
C VAL A 78 -4.13 -0.29 -9.96
N PRO A 79 -3.60 0.73 -10.65
CA PRO A 79 -2.58 0.52 -11.67
C PRO A 79 -1.36 -0.21 -11.11
N HIS A 80 -0.69 -0.98 -11.95
CA HIS A 80 0.55 -1.66 -11.57
C HIS A 80 1.60 -0.63 -11.16
N PRO A 81 2.38 -0.87 -10.08
CA PRO A 81 3.34 0.10 -9.54
C PRO A 81 4.43 0.52 -10.52
N ASP A 82 4.71 -0.28 -11.55
CA ASP A 82 5.62 0.09 -12.65
C ASP A 82 5.16 1.36 -13.40
N THR A 83 3.87 1.70 -13.34
CA THR A 83 3.32 2.94 -13.91
C THR A 83 3.45 4.15 -12.98
N TYR A 84 3.78 3.94 -11.70
CA TYR A 84 3.88 5.04 -10.74
C TYR A 84 5.07 5.96 -11.02
N ALA A 85 6.07 5.48 -11.77
CA ALA A 85 7.21 6.28 -12.21
C ALA A 85 6.83 7.46 -13.13
N ASP A 86 5.63 7.42 -13.73
CA ASP A 86 5.11 8.50 -14.57
C ASP A 86 4.61 9.72 -13.75
N PHE A 87 4.53 9.59 -12.41
CA PHE A 87 4.09 10.64 -11.50
C PHE A 87 5.29 11.21 -10.71
N PRO A 88 5.66 12.49 -10.92
CA PRO A 88 6.86 13.07 -10.33
C PRO A 88 6.79 13.26 -8.81
N ASP A 89 5.58 13.28 -8.25
CA ASP A 89 5.24 13.42 -6.84
C ASP A 89 5.15 12.07 -6.10
N ILE A 90 5.30 10.95 -6.82
CA ILE A 90 5.21 9.60 -6.26
C ILE A 90 6.57 8.90 -6.34
N LYS A 91 7.00 8.32 -5.22
CA LYS A 91 8.11 7.38 -5.17
C LYS A 91 7.58 6.02 -4.79
N ALA A 92 7.82 5.01 -5.63
CA ALA A 92 7.37 3.65 -5.38
C ALA A 92 8.56 2.69 -5.37
N VAL A 93 8.66 1.85 -4.35
CA VAL A 93 9.72 0.85 -4.20
C VAL A 93 9.10 -0.49 -3.83
N VAL A 94 9.45 -1.54 -4.57
CA VAL A 94 9.08 -2.91 -4.21
C VAL A 94 9.86 -3.34 -2.98
N ILE A 95 9.17 -3.83 -1.96
CA ILE A 95 9.77 -4.34 -0.72
C ILE A 95 9.53 -5.85 -0.57
N SER A 96 10.26 -6.47 0.36
CA SER A 96 10.10 -7.90 0.62
C SER A 96 8.86 -8.20 1.46
N THR A 97 8.37 -9.43 1.34
CA THR A 97 7.30 -9.95 2.22
C THR A 97 7.70 -9.93 3.68
N GLU A 98 8.96 -10.21 4.02
CA GLU A 98 9.44 -10.17 5.40
C GLU A 98 9.30 -8.76 6.01
N THR A 99 9.69 -7.72 5.27
CA THR A 99 9.53 -6.33 5.71
C THR A 99 8.05 -5.98 5.93
N PHE A 100 7.18 -6.43 5.02
CA PHE A 100 5.74 -6.22 5.16
C PHE A 100 5.15 -6.90 6.38
N GLU A 101 5.41 -8.19 6.58
CA GLU A 101 4.86 -8.95 7.70
C GLU A 101 5.35 -8.40 9.04
N GLY A 102 6.59 -7.88 9.11
CA GLY A 102 7.07 -7.17 10.29
C GLY A 102 6.20 -5.96 10.66
N LEU A 103 5.87 -5.12 9.67
CA LEU A 103 4.97 -3.97 9.86
C LEU A 103 3.53 -4.39 10.11
N TRP A 104 3.07 -5.48 9.49
CA TRP A 104 1.73 -6.02 9.70
C TRP A 104 1.55 -6.54 11.13
N LEU A 105 2.58 -7.16 11.71
CA LEU A 105 2.59 -7.56 13.13
C LEU A 105 2.50 -6.36 14.07
N GLU A 106 3.23 -5.28 13.78
CA GLU A 106 3.11 -4.02 14.53
C GLU A 106 1.68 -3.46 14.43
N ALA A 107 1.12 -3.43 13.22
CA ALA A 107 -0.25 -2.99 12.98
C ALA A 107 -1.28 -3.84 13.75
N GLY A 108 -1.13 -5.18 13.76
CA GLY A 108 -2.01 -6.08 14.51
C GLY A 108 -1.90 -5.92 16.02
N ALA A 109 -0.71 -5.61 16.55
CA ALA A 109 -0.53 -5.27 17.96
C ALA A 109 -1.20 -3.93 18.32
N LYS A 110 -1.15 -2.94 17.42
CA LYS A 110 -1.77 -1.62 17.59
C LYS A 110 -3.29 -1.63 17.42
N PHE A 111 -3.79 -2.47 16.51
CA PHE A 111 -5.21 -2.56 16.15
C PHE A 111 -5.74 -3.97 16.40
N PRO A 112 -6.12 -4.31 17.64
CA PRO A 112 -6.73 -5.60 17.95
C PRO A 112 -7.99 -5.83 17.11
N GLY A 113 -7.96 -6.82 16.21
CA GLY A 113 -9.04 -7.12 15.26
C GLY A 113 -8.67 -6.94 13.78
N LEU A 114 -7.44 -6.51 13.49
CA LEU A 114 -6.84 -6.60 12.16
C LEU A 114 -6.49 -8.08 11.86
N ASN A 115 -7.44 -8.77 11.24
CA ASN A 115 -7.38 -10.21 10.93
C ASN A 115 -7.65 -10.46 9.45
#